data_AF-A0A519I0W0-F1
#
_entry.id   AF-A0A519I0W0-F1
#
_cell.length_a   1.000
_cell.length_b   1.000
_cell.length_c   1.000
_cell.angle_alpha   90.00
_cell.angle_beta   90.00
_cell.angle_gamma   90.00
#
_symmetry.space_group_name_H-M   'P 1'
#
loop_
_entity.id
_entity.type
_entity.pdbx_description
1 polymer ?
#
loop_
_entity_poly.entity_id
_entity_poly.type
_entity_poly.pdbx_seq_one_letter_code
_entity_poly.pdbx_strand_id
1 'polypeptide(L)'
;VSMAAALHFGLSVPNFGIQEYMRHTAETDAVFPHAYGFEHGMLHPGDAPGLGVELDEAAAANHPYRRAYLPVNRLEDGGMFNW
;
A
#
# COMPACT_ATOMS: atom_id res chain seq x y z
N VAL A 1 -2.64 5.72 -0.03
CA VAL A 1 -3.71 5.98 -1.02
C VAL A 1 -4.23 4.73 -1.73
N SER A 2 -3.42 4.00 -2.52
CA SER A 2 -3.91 2.87 -3.34
C SER A 2 -4.60 1.76 -2.53
N MET A 3 -4.09 1.41 -1.35
CA MET A 3 -4.72 0.44 -0.45
C MET A 3 -6.16 0.83 -0.09
N ALA A 4 -6.41 2.09 0.30
CA ALA A 4 -7.75 2.53 0.69
C ALA A 4 -8.77 2.39 -0.47
N ALA A 5 -8.37 2.78 -1.67
CA ALA A 5 -9.20 2.58 -2.87
C ALA A 5 -9.43 1.10 -3.19
N ALA A 6 -8.39 0.26 -3.08
CA ALA A 6 -8.48 -1.17 -3.30
C ALA A 6 -9.45 -1.84 -2.32
N LEU A 7 -9.55 -1.36 -1.08
CA LEU A 7 -10.49 -1.89 -0.09
C LEU A 7 -11.95 -1.54 -0.39
N HIS A 8 -12.26 -0.30 -0.81
CA HIS A 8 -13.60 0.03 -1.31
C HIS A 8 -13.97 -0.81 -2.54
N PHE A 9 -13.03 -0.97 -3.47
CA PHE A 9 -13.23 -1.82 -4.64
C PHE A 9 -13.46 -3.28 -4.25
N GLY A 10 -12.60 -3.87 -3.44
CA GLY A 10 -12.71 -5.24 -2.98
C GLY A 10 -14.01 -5.53 -2.23
N LEU A 11 -14.47 -4.57 -1.42
CA LEU A 11 -15.75 -4.69 -0.71
C LEU A 11 -16.97 -4.61 -1.64
N SER A 12 -16.88 -3.87 -2.75
CA SER A 12 -18.00 -3.69 -3.69
C SER A 12 -18.11 -4.74 -4.79
N VAL A 13 -17.02 -5.45 -5.08
CA VAL A 13 -16.95 -6.38 -6.22
C VAL A 13 -17.47 -7.76 -5.82
N PRO A 14 -18.50 -8.30 -6.51
CA PRO A 14 -19.17 -9.54 -6.09
C PRO A 14 -18.30 -10.80 -6.25
N ASN A 15 -17.29 -10.73 -7.11
CA ASN A 15 -16.32 -11.81 -7.36
C ASN A 15 -14.95 -11.52 -6.74
N PHE A 16 -14.93 -10.78 -5.62
CA PHE A 16 -13.70 -10.54 -4.86
C PHE A 16 -13.08 -11.85 -4.37
N GLY A 17 -11.77 -11.99 -4.53
CA GLY A 17 -11.01 -13.17 -4.10
C GLY A 17 -10.25 -12.93 -2.80
N ILE A 18 -9.18 -12.13 -2.88
CA ILE A 18 -8.32 -11.79 -1.74
C ILE A 18 -7.64 -10.43 -1.98
N GLN A 19 -7.24 -9.76 -0.90
CA GLN A 19 -6.40 -8.57 -0.93
C GLN A 19 -5.04 -8.89 -0.29
N GLU A 20 -3.96 -8.67 -1.05
CA GLU A 20 -2.61 -8.73 -0.48
C GLU A 20 -2.39 -7.55 0.47
N TYR A 21 -1.78 -7.81 1.64
CA TYR A 21 -1.48 -6.78 2.63
C TYR A 21 -0.04 -6.87 3.12
N MET A 22 0.86 -6.17 2.42
CA MET A 22 2.16 -5.80 2.95
C MET A 22 2.01 -4.52 3.78
N ARG A 23 2.31 -4.60 5.07
CA ARG A 23 2.18 -3.44 5.97
C ARG A 23 3.16 -2.34 5.58
N HIS A 24 2.67 -1.12 5.51
CA HIS A 24 3.52 0.05 5.39
C HIS A 24 4.25 0.32 6.71
N THR A 25 5.27 1.18 6.66
CA THR A 25 5.95 1.65 7.88
C THR A 25 5.08 2.66 8.62
N ALA A 26 5.34 2.85 9.91
CA ALA A 26 4.61 3.84 10.72
C ALA A 26 4.74 5.26 10.15
N GLU A 27 5.87 5.62 9.54
CA GLU A 27 6.09 6.91 8.89
C GLU A 27 5.24 7.05 7.63
N THR A 28 5.14 5.98 6.83
CA THR A 28 4.26 5.98 5.65
C THR A 28 2.80 6.14 6.07
N ASP A 29 2.36 5.44 7.11
CA ASP A 29 0.99 5.55 7.63
C ASP A 29 0.73 6.94 8.25
N ALA A 30 1.73 7.58 8.87
CA ALA A 30 1.62 8.94 9.40
C ALA A 30 1.51 10.01 8.29
N VAL A 31 2.26 9.84 7.18
CA VAL A 31 2.17 10.72 5.99
C VAL A 31 0.83 10.56 5.27
N PHE A 32 0.24 9.37 5.31
CA PHE A 32 -1.05 9.08 4.70
C PHE A 32 -2.09 8.64 5.73
N PRO A 33 -2.60 9.54 6.59
CA PRO A 33 -3.67 9.21 7.52
C PRO A 33 -4.86 8.58 6.78
N HIS A 34 -5.37 7.47 7.31
CA HIS A 34 -6.41 6.69 6.65
C HIS A 34 -7.44 6.11 7.63
N ALA A 35 -8.64 5.86 7.13
CA ALA A 35 -9.78 5.34 7.89
C ALA A 35 -9.84 3.80 7.91
N TYR A 36 -9.07 3.12 7.05
CA TYR A 36 -9.12 1.67 6.99
C TYR A 36 -8.51 1.03 8.25
N GLY A 37 -9.08 -0.11 8.65
CA GLY A 37 -8.63 -0.88 9.81
C GLY A 37 -8.26 -2.31 9.43
N PHE A 38 -7.36 -2.92 10.22
CA PHE A 38 -7.01 -4.33 10.13
C PHE A 38 -7.36 -5.04 11.44
N GLU A 39 -8.28 -6.00 11.39
CA GLU A 39 -8.74 -6.74 12.56
C GLU A 39 -9.02 -8.18 12.20
N HIS A 40 -8.57 -9.14 13.02
CA HIS A 40 -8.82 -10.57 12.84
C HIS A 40 -8.48 -11.12 11.43
N GLY A 41 -7.44 -10.57 10.79
CA GLY A 41 -7.04 -10.99 9.44
C GLY A 41 -7.78 -10.30 8.29
N MET A 42 -8.72 -9.41 8.60
CA MET A 42 -9.56 -8.72 7.63
C MET A 42 -9.23 -7.23 7.55
N LEU A 43 -9.34 -6.65 6.35
CA LEU A 43 -9.24 -5.22 6.12
C LEU A 43 -10.64 -4.65 5.84
N HIS A 44 -10.95 -3.50 6.42
CA HIS A 44 -12.17 -2.75 6.14
C HIS A 44 -11.82 -1.31 5.78
N PRO A 45 -12.39 -0.71 4.71
CA PRO A 45 -12.02 0.64 4.27
C PRO A 45 -12.40 1.76 5.26
N GLY A 46 -13.37 1.49 6.15
CA GLY A 46 -13.97 2.49 7.02
C GLY A 46 -15.14 3.22 6.36
N ASP A 47 -15.74 4.17 7.08
CA ASP A 47 -16.95 4.89 6.65
C ASP A 47 -16.71 6.38 6.34
N ALA A 48 -15.46 6.84 6.37
CA ALA A 48 -15.11 8.21 6.02
C ALA A 48 -15.48 8.48 4.54
N PRO A 49 -15.98 9.68 4.21
CA PRO A 49 -16.36 10.00 2.84
C PRO A 49 -15.15 9.99 1.90
N GLY A 50 -15.41 9.72 0.61
CA GLY A 50 -14.35 9.59 -0.39
C GLY A 50 -13.61 8.26 -0.24
N LEU A 51 -12.28 8.27 -0.41
CA LEU A 51 -11.44 7.09 -0.21
C LEU A 51 -11.03 6.88 1.26
N GLY A 52 -11.37 7.81 2.16
CA GLY A 52 -10.95 7.76 3.56
C GLY A 52 -9.42 7.81 3.75
N VAL A 53 -8.68 8.52 2.89
CA VAL A 53 -7.23 8.70 3.01
C VAL A 53 -6.84 10.11 2.57
N GLU A 54 -5.93 10.73 3.33
CA GLU A 54 -5.41 12.08 3.07
C GLU A 54 -3.88 12.05 2.94
N LEU A 55 -3.28 13.18 2.51
CA LEU A 55 -1.84 13.40 2.51
C LEU A 55 -1.50 14.51 3.51
N ASP A 56 -0.68 14.21 4.51
CA ASP A 56 -0.05 15.23 5.34
C ASP A 56 1.21 15.76 4.63
N GLU A 57 1.08 16.89 3.95
CA GLU A 57 2.17 17.52 3.19
C GLU A 57 3.33 17.98 4.09
N ALA A 58 3.04 18.38 5.34
CA ALA A 58 4.07 18.83 6.27
C ALA A 58 4.90 17.65 6.78
N ALA A 59 4.26 16.52 7.09
CA ALA A 59 4.95 15.28 7.40
C ALA A 59 5.75 14.78 6.18
N ALA A 60 5.14 14.77 5.00
CA ALA A 60 5.77 14.33 3.75
C ALA A 60 7.05 15.13 3.42
N ALA A 61 7.04 16.44 3.67
CA ALA A 61 8.18 17.32 3.41
C ALA A 61 9.46 16.92 4.17
N ASN A 62 9.35 16.17 5.27
CA ASN A 62 10.50 15.67 6.04
C ASN A 62 11.16 14.43 5.42
N HIS A 63 10.58 13.86 4.36
CA HIS A 63 11.05 12.64 3.71
C HIS A 63 11.48 12.94 2.27
N PRO A 64 12.65 13.55 2.05
CA PRO A 64 13.13 13.84 0.72
C PRO A 64 13.34 12.55 -0.07
N TYR A 65 13.10 12.63 -1.38
CA TYR A 65 13.27 11.50 -2.28
C TYR A 65 14.67 10.86 -2.14
N ARG A 66 14.69 9.54 -1.99
CA ARG A 66 15.90 8.73 -2.01
C ARG A 66 15.76 7.67 -3.11
N ARG A 67 16.73 7.66 -4.02
CA ARG A 67 16.77 6.67 -5.11
C ARG A 67 16.96 5.26 -4.55
N ALA A 68 16.09 4.35 -5.00
CA ALA A 68 16.13 2.93 -4.70
C ALA A 68 15.79 2.13 -5.97
N TYR A 69 16.31 0.91 -6.06
CA TYR A 69 16.09 0.01 -7.21
C TYR A 69 15.60 -1.34 -6.70
N LEU A 70 14.77 -1.99 -7.52
CA LEU A 70 14.56 -3.42 -7.36
C LEU A 70 15.86 -4.17 -7.75
N PRO A 71 16.11 -5.34 -7.17
CA PRO A 71 17.21 -6.21 -7.59
C PRO A 71 17.02 -6.71 -9.03
N VAL A 72 18.08 -7.29 -9.59
CA VAL A 72 18.04 -8.08 -10.83
C VAL A 72 18.37 -9.53 -10.51
N ASN A 73 17.88 -10.46 -11.32
CA ASN A 73 18.15 -11.87 -11.15
C ASN A 73 19.08 -12.40 -12.26
N ARG A 74 20.00 -13.29 -11.90
CA ARG A 74 20.93 -13.95 -12.83
C ARG A 74 21.04 -15.43 -12.50
N LEU A 75 21.12 -16.24 -13.54
CA LEU A 75 21.40 -17.67 -13.43
C LEU A 75 22.86 -17.90 -13.01
N GLU A 76 23.20 -19.13 -12.62
CA GLU A 76 24.55 -19.51 -12.17
C GLU A 76 25.62 -19.29 -13.26
N ASP A 77 25.24 -19.37 -14.54
CA ASP A 77 26.10 -19.08 -15.69
C ASP A 77 26.25 -17.57 -16.00
N GLY A 78 25.61 -16.71 -15.21
CA GLY A 78 25.60 -15.26 -15.38
C GLY A 78 24.54 -14.72 -16.34
N GLY A 79 23.75 -15.58 -16.98
CA GLY A 79 22.65 -15.21 -17.86
C GLY A 79 21.61 -14.33 -17.14
N MET A 80 21.12 -13.28 -17.81
CA MET A 80 20.06 -12.42 -17.27
C MET A 80 18.75 -13.18 -17.18
N PHE A 81 18.03 -13.03 -16.07
CA PHE A 81 16.75 -13.70 -15.86
C PHE A 81 15.68 -12.79 -15.26
N ASN A 82 14.48 -13.34 -15.12
CA ASN A 82 13.35 -12.67 -14.48
C ASN A 82 13.61 -12.59 -12.97
N TRP A 83 13.58 -11.37 -12.44
CA TRP A 83 13.54 -11.12 -11.00
C TRP A 83 12.14 -11.32 -10.46
#